data_AF-A0A8T3RQ97-F1
#
_entry.id   AF-A0A8T3RQ97-F1
#
_cell.length_a   1.000
_cell.length_b   1.000
_cell.length_c   1.000
_cell.angle_alpha   90.00
_cell.angle_beta   90.00
_cell.angle_gamma   90.00
#
_symmetry.space_group_name_H-M   'P 1'
#
loop_
_entity.id
_entity.type
_entity.pdbx_description
1 polymer ?
#
loop_
_entity_poly.entity_id
_entity_poly.type
_entity_poly.pdbx_seq_one_letter_code
_entity_poly.pdbx_strand_id
1 'polypeptide(L)' 'RRLRLKGRGLPGKVPGDQYVSLSIMTPKADTEAARAIYRQMEKEMPMNPRAGLRVP' A
#
# COMPACT_ATOMS: atom_id res chain seq x y z
N ARG A 1 -6.94 -5.52 6.22
CA ARG A 1 -6.52 -6.95 6.14
C ARG A 1 -5.03 -7.03 6.47
N ARG A 2 -4.59 -7.98 7.30
CA ARG A 2 -3.16 -8.19 7.63
C ARG A 2 -2.65 -9.41 6.86
N LEU A 3 -1.45 -9.33 6.28
CA LEU A 3 -0.83 -10.49 5.63
C LEU A 3 -0.16 -11.36 6.68
N ARG A 4 -0.48 -12.65 6.72
CA ARG A 4 0.01 -13.62 7.72
C ARG A 4 0.92 -14.64 7.05
N LEU A 5 2.15 -14.73 7.52
CA LEU A 5 3.09 -15.78 7.15
C LEU A 5 3.12 -16.82 8.27
N LYS A 6 2.49 -17.97 8.01
CA LYS A 6 2.35 -19.04 8.99
C LYS A 6 3.70 -19.65 9.35
N GLY A 7 3.97 -19.85 10.65
CA GLY A 7 5.19 -20.49 11.14
C GLY A 7 6.48 -19.69 10.94
N ARG A 8 6.38 -18.40 10.57
CA ARG A 8 7.54 -17.50 10.36
C ARG A 8 7.77 -16.52 11.52
N GLY A 9 7.03 -16.68 12.61
CA GLY A 9 7.21 -15.90 13.83
C GLY A 9 8.35 -16.44 14.69
N LEU A 10 8.34 -16.04 15.97
CA LEU A 10 9.36 -16.47 16.92
C LEU A 10 9.40 -18.02 17.07
N PRO A 11 10.59 -18.61 17.26
CA PRO A 11 10.75 -20.05 17.41
C PRO A 11 10.19 -20.54 18.76
N GLY A 12 9.74 -21.79 18.79
CA GLY A 12 9.19 -22.48 19.96
C GLY A 12 8.70 -23.88 19.59
N LYS A 13 8.12 -24.63 20.53
CA LYS A 13 7.54 -25.97 20.27
C LYS A 13 6.51 -25.95 19.13
N VAL A 14 5.75 -24.85 19.06
CA VAL A 14 4.96 -24.47 17.89
C VAL A 14 5.46 -23.08 17.48
N PRO A 15 6.07 -22.91 16.30
CA PRO A 15 6.51 -21.60 15.83
C PRO A 15 5.34 -20.64 15.71
N GLY A 16 5.56 -19.38 16.09
CA GLY A 16 4.58 -18.31 15.90
C GLY A 16 4.39 -17.93 14.43
N ASP A 17 3.55 -16.94 14.17
CA ASP A 17 3.36 -16.38 12.84
C ASP A 17 3.93 -14.97 12.73
N GLN A 18 4.38 -14.61 11.53
CA GLN A 18 4.76 -13.24 11.22
C GLN A 18 3.59 -12.53 10.55
N TYR A 19 3.33 -11.29 10.97
CA TYR A 19 2.37 -10.40 10.31
C TYR A 19 3.13 -9.31 9.57
N VAL A 20 2.77 -9.10 8.31
CA VAL A 20 3.40 -8.09 7.46
C VAL A 20 2.45 -6.90 7.30
N SER A 21 2.98 -5.72 7.59
CA SER A 21 2.34 -4.43 7.27
C SER A 21 2.77 -4.01 5.87
N LEU A 22 1.81 -3.85 4.96
CA LEU A 22 2.08 -3.31 3.63
C LEU A 22 2.29 -1.80 3.72
N SER A 23 3.37 -1.32 3.13
CA SER A 23 3.62 0.10 2.90
C SER A 23 3.63 0.36 1.39
N ILE A 24 2.89 1.36 0.94
CA ILE A 24 2.86 1.76 -0.47
C ILE A 24 3.95 2.82 -0.67
N MET A 25 4.88 2.55 -1.58
CA MET A 25 5.96 3.46 -1.98
C MET A 25 5.79 3.78 -3.46
N THR A 26 5.78 5.06 -3.80
CA THR A 26 5.73 5.53 -5.20
C THR A 26 7.08 6.11 -5.60
N PRO A 27 7.56 5.88 -6.84
CA PRO A 27 8.75 6.56 -7.33
C PRO A 27 8.50 8.07 -7.46
N LYS A 28 9.57 8.86 -7.37
CA LYS A 28 9.49 10.32 -7.61
C LYS A 28 9.11 10.61 -9.06
N ALA A 29 8.27 11.60 -9.27
CA ALA A 29 7.84 12.06 -10.60
C ALA A 29 8.67 13.27 -11.07
N ASP A 30 10.00 13.11 -11.13
CA ASP A 30 10.92 14.24 -11.33
C ASP A 30 10.96 14.75 -12.78
N THR A 31 10.54 13.93 -13.75
CA THR A 31 10.48 14.30 -15.18
C THR A 31 9.04 14.58 -15.65
N GLU A 32 8.89 15.33 -16.74
CA GLU A 32 7.57 15.57 -17.33
C GLU A 32 6.88 14.29 -17.80
N ALA A 33 7.64 13.35 -18.36
CA ALA A 33 7.10 12.06 -18.79
C ALA A 33 6.54 11.26 -17.58
N ALA A 34 7.26 11.23 -16.46
CA ALA A 34 6.80 10.57 -15.25
C ALA A 34 5.53 11.25 -14.68
N ARG A 35 5.48 12.59 -14.67
CA ARG A 35 4.27 13.34 -14.27
C ARG A 35 3.08 13.06 -15.19
N ALA A 36 3.31 12.88 -16.49
CA ALA A 36 2.26 12.58 -17.46
C ALA A 36 1.55 11.24 -17.16
N ILE A 37 2.27 10.22 -16.70
CA ILE A 37 1.68 8.92 -16.32
C ILE A 37 0.67 9.10 -15.18
N TYR A 38 1.04 9.83 -14.12
CA TYR A 38 0.11 10.10 -13.01
C TYR A 38 -1.11 10.91 -13.43
N ARG A 39 -0.93 11.91 -14.32
CA ARG A 39 -2.05 12.69 -14.90
C ARG A 39 -2.99 11.83 -15.74
N GLN A 40 -2.46 10.84 -16.47
CA GLN A 40 -3.30 9.90 -17.22
C GLN A 40 -4.08 8.98 -16.27
N MET A 41 -3.40 8.44 -15.26
CA MET A 41 -4.01 7.59 -14.25
C MET A 41 -5.14 8.30 -13.50
N GLU A 42 -4.97 9.58 -13.16
CA GLU A 42 -6.03 10.41 -12.55
C GLU A 42 -7.30 10.45 -13.40
N LYS A 43 -7.16 10.62 -14.72
CA LYS A 43 -8.29 10.70 -15.65
C LYS A 43 -8.99 9.37 -15.85
N GLU A 44 -8.23 8.29 -15.96
CA GLU A 44 -8.76 6.96 -16.28
C GLU A 44 -9.25 6.18 -15.04
N MET A 45 -8.69 6.47 -13.87
CA MET A 45 -8.91 5.72 -12.64
C MET A 45 -9.39 6.63 -11.50
N PRO A 46 -10.58 7.25 -11.61
CA PRO A 46 -11.09 8.14 -10.58
C PRO A 46 -11.29 7.40 -9.26
N MET A 47 -10.55 7.82 -8.24
CA MET A 47 -10.63 7.28 -6.88
C MET A 47 -10.54 8.45 -5.89
N ASN A 48 -11.47 8.52 -4.93
CA ASN A 48 -11.36 9.43 -3.79
C ASN A 48 -10.75 8.70 -2.59
N PRO A 49 -9.43 8.82 -2.33
CA PRO A 49 -8.78 8.13 -1.21
C PRO A 49 -9.23 8.63 0.17
N ARG A 50 -9.96 9.75 0.23
CA ARG A 50 -10.46 10.38 1.46
C ARG A 50 -11.97 10.24 1.64
N ALA A 51 -12.66 9.45 0.81
CA ALA A 51 -14.11 9.31 0.87
C ALA A 51 -14.64 8.86 2.26
N GLY A 52 -13.83 8.12 3.02
CA GLY A 52 -14.14 7.70 4.39
C GLY A 52 -13.76 8.70 5.49
N LEU A 53 -13.07 9.79 5.17
CA LEU A 53 -12.72 10.83 6.13
C LEU A 53 -13.89 11.79 6.25
N ARG A 54 -14.75 11.60 7.26
CA ARG A 54 -15.66 12.67 7.71
C ARG A 54 -14.80 13.78 8.29
N VAL A 55 -14.76 14.92 7.62
CA VAL A 55 -14.37 16.18 8.25
C VAL A 55 -15.66 16.73 8.89
N PRO A 56 -15.67 17.07 10.19
CA PRO A 56 -16.84 17.67 10.82
C PRO A 56 -17.26 18.98 10.13
#